data_AF-A0A3A8YN62-F1
#
_entry.id   AF-A0A3A8YN62-F1
#
_cell.length_a   1.000
_cell.length_b   1.000
_cell.length_c   1.000
_cell.angle_alpha   90.00
_cell.angle_beta   90.00
_cell.angle_gamma   90.00
#
_symmetry.space_group_name_H-M   'P 1'
#
loop_
_entity.id
_entity.type
_entity.pdbx_description
1 polymer ?
#
loop_
_entity_poly.entity_id
_entity_poly.type
_entity_poly.pdbx_seq_one_letter_code
_entity_poly.pdbx_strand_id
1 'polypeptide(L)'
;MQIDTNKVFHPPGGIARQSKNHRAQGAPQKATAFDVGLRPPINIFNLKGFQSRYSIVDAATSLWQRENTIVQRDDAASMARLQARLRSGNLKMTPTREEIAGYLCHLRKEGLDGRIDWHGLESEFRNFRDTPAEELAESLNYIASRYVSVLDKLRRNFTGCELAEQESILGEIWVAGMTGLIDGYTRLLQTCLGISDLDAQAVRISLDALIEQRVCAYHSLLEQTNTAAAQTGPDSFWLCNHDAYMATQLREAAVPDKANSAPARGTYSTQDLTVAGHLAQAYQFEIEGAHVGSRNEAQLALNLAFADMKEETLIQRKLVSESMALLLRSSRAQGHSVALEAVGKYLDRLEDSGASSELECPSGAVDYDIFHGIYEAILSAYRQNGGDAPEAIRVGVEQGEIMTTQAYVNNPKAVRWGAPMERYWETFYTAPDPRKQTRSEREIEQLLAQIGRSPRSSNSTHQNYINDWQTFLTNMDKRAAVLEQH
;
A
#
# COMPACT_ATOMS: atom_id res chain seq x y z
N MET A 1 -28.51 -26.85 8.07
CA MET A 1 -29.12 -26.22 6.89
C MET A 1 -27.97 -25.83 5.97
N GLN A 2 -27.85 -26.46 4.79
CA GLN A 2 -26.72 -26.24 3.87
C GLN A 2 -26.70 -24.79 3.39
N ILE A 3 -25.56 -24.12 3.59
CA ILE A 3 -25.31 -22.75 3.16
C ILE A 3 -24.94 -22.80 1.67
N ASP A 4 -25.71 -22.12 0.82
CA ASP A 4 -25.41 -21.96 -0.59
C ASP A 4 -24.52 -20.71 -0.77
N THR A 5 -23.21 -20.89 -0.61
CA THR A 5 -22.19 -19.84 -0.73
C THR A 5 -22.04 -19.28 -2.14
N ASN A 6 -22.67 -19.90 -3.15
CA ASN A 6 -22.53 -19.50 -4.56
C ASN A 6 -23.31 -18.25 -4.97
N LYS A 7 -24.22 -17.73 -4.13
CA LYS A 7 -25.01 -16.53 -4.47
C LYS A 7 -24.36 -15.19 -4.12
N VAL A 8 -23.26 -15.20 -3.37
CA VAL A 8 -22.61 -13.96 -2.90
C VAL A 8 -21.57 -13.43 -3.91
N PHE A 9 -21.13 -14.24 -4.88
CA PHE A 9 -19.91 -13.96 -5.65
C PHE A 9 -20.09 -13.62 -7.14
N HIS A 10 -21.32 -13.51 -7.69
CA HIS A 10 -21.52 -13.08 -9.08
C HIS A 10 -22.72 -12.16 -9.27
N PRO A 11 -22.59 -11.03 -10.01
CA PRO A 11 -23.75 -10.28 -10.50
C PRO A 11 -24.43 -11.04 -11.65
N PRO A 12 -25.77 -10.96 -11.81
CA PRO A 12 -26.46 -11.54 -12.94
C PRO A 12 -26.13 -10.77 -14.23
N GLY A 13 -25.77 -11.51 -15.28
CA GLY A 13 -25.49 -10.98 -16.61
C GLY A 13 -26.66 -10.15 -17.17
N GLY A 14 -26.40 -8.88 -17.45
CA GLY A 14 -27.34 -7.94 -18.04
C GLY A 14 -27.07 -7.74 -19.53
N ILE A 15 -28.06 -8.12 -20.34
CA ILE A 15 -28.09 -8.12 -21.80
C ILE A 15 -27.85 -6.73 -22.40
N ALA A 16 -27.01 -6.69 -23.44
CA ALA A 16 -26.76 -5.54 -24.29
C ALA A 16 -28.05 -4.87 -24.79
N ARG A 17 -28.16 -3.54 -24.58
CA ARG A 17 -29.03 -2.68 -25.39
C ARG A 17 -28.19 -1.58 -26.03
N GLN A 18 -28.07 -1.69 -27.35
CA GLN A 18 -27.59 -0.65 -28.25
C GLN A 18 -28.41 0.64 -28.06
N SER A 19 -27.72 1.76 -27.89
CA SER A 19 -28.26 3.09 -28.14
C SER A 19 -27.51 3.71 -29.31
N LYS A 20 -28.26 4.11 -30.35
CA LYS A 20 -27.78 4.64 -31.62
C LYS A 20 -27.18 6.05 -31.46
N ASN A 21 -26.22 6.31 -32.36
CA ASN A 21 -25.53 7.57 -32.66
C ASN A 21 -26.37 8.85 -32.57
N HIS A 22 -25.81 9.89 -31.95
CA HIS A 22 -25.87 11.25 -32.48
C HIS A 22 -24.60 12.06 -32.18
N ARG A 23 -23.88 12.35 -33.27
CA ARG A 23 -23.18 13.60 -33.65
C ARG A 23 -22.14 14.22 -32.70
N ALA A 24 -20.90 14.18 -33.20
CA ALA A 24 -19.72 14.89 -32.74
C ALA A 24 -19.91 16.40 -32.61
N GLN A 25 -19.39 16.97 -31.53
CA GLN A 25 -18.85 18.33 -31.44
C GLN A 25 -17.79 18.34 -30.32
N GLY A 26 -16.61 18.91 -30.64
CA GLY A 26 -15.36 18.71 -29.92
C GLY A 26 -15.35 19.21 -28.48
N ALA A 27 -14.72 18.43 -27.61
CA ALA A 27 -14.27 18.85 -26.28
C ALA A 27 -12.73 18.88 -26.28
N PRO A 28 -12.09 19.87 -25.64
CA PRO A 28 -10.64 19.93 -25.57
C PRO A 28 -10.13 18.75 -24.75
N GLN A 29 -9.06 18.10 -25.24
CA GLN A 29 -8.30 17.11 -24.48
C GLN A 29 -7.79 17.79 -23.21
N LYS A 30 -8.48 17.54 -22.10
CA LYS A 30 -8.00 17.87 -20.77
C LYS A 30 -6.79 16.97 -20.54
N ALA A 31 -5.60 17.55 -20.57
CA ALA A 31 -4.39 16.92 -20.09
C ALA A 31 -4.72 16.26 -18.75
N THR A 32 -4.54 14.95 -18.67
CA THR A 32 -4.54 14.20 -17.42
C THR A 32 -3.36 14.73 -16.62
N ALA A 33 -3.61 15.77 -15.83
CA ALA A 33 -2.74 16.19 -14.76
C ALA A 33 -2.61 14.97 -13.83
N PHE A 34 -1.45 14.32 -13.87
CA PHE A 34 -1.03 13.44 -12.80
C PHE A 34 -0.92 14.32 -11.57
N ASP A 35 -1.93 14.23 -10.71
CA ASP A 35 -1.87 14.82 -9.38
C ASP A 35 -0.72 14.10 -8.67
N VAL A 36 0.44 14.77 -8.57
CA VAL A 36 1.55 14.38 -7.68
C VAL A 36 1.12 14.70 -6.24
N GLY A 37 -0.06 14.22 -5.87
CA GLY A 37 -0.56 14.23 -4.52
C GLY A 37 0.12 13.08 -3.81
N LEU A 38 0.93 13.39 -2.81
CA LEU A 38 1.23 12.46 -1.72
C LEU A 38 -0.03 11.63 -1.45
N ARG A 39 0.04 10.31 -1.66
CA ARG A 39 -1.11 9.42 -1.46
C ARG A 39 -1.72 9.75 -0.10
N PRO A 40 -3.05 9.95 -0.03
CA PRO A 40 -3.67 10.28 1.24
C PRO A 40 -3.29 9.20 2.25
N PRO A 41 -2.64 9.56 3.38
CA PRO A 41 -2.23 8.57 4.37
C PRO A 41 -3.48 7.81 4.81
N ILE A 42 -3.35 6.49 4.96
CA ILE A 42 -4.39 5.68 5.57
C ILE A 42 -4.68 6.31 6.94
N ASN A 43 -5.92 6.75 7.15
CA ASN A 43 -6.32 7.28 8.44
C ASN A 43 -6.46 6.12 9.43
N ILE A 44 -5.33 5.69 9.99
CA ILE A 44 -5.25 4.61 10.99
C ILE A 44 -6.08 4.90 12.25
N PHE A 45 -6.39 6.18 12.53
CA PHE A 45 -7.27 6.53 13.65
C PHE A 45 -8.73 6.14 13.39
N ASN A 46 -9.12 5.96 12.12
CA ASN A 46 -10.43 5.46 11.74
C ASN A 46 -10.46 3.93 11.60
N LEU A 47 -9.31 3.26 11.43
CA LEU A 47 -9.23 1.81 11.28
C LEU A 47 -9.13 1.11 12.64
N LYS A 48 -10.26 1.03 13.35
CA LYS A 48 -10.37 0.47 14.70
C LYS A 48 -9.82 -0.97 14.77
N GLY A 49 -8.67 -1.15 15.43
CA GLY A 49 -8.04 -2.45 15.67
C GLY A 49 -7.25 -3.04 14.51
N PHE A 50 -6.92 -2.26 13.47
CA PHE A 50 -6.26 -2.78 12.25
C PHE A 50 -4.92 -3.47 12.50
N GLN A 51 -4.01 -2.82 13.24
CA GLN A 51 -2.66 -3.33 13.54
C GLN A 51 -2.35 -3.34 15.05
N SER A 52 -3.34 -3.07 15.89
CA SER A 52 -3.17 -2.97 17.33
C SER A 52 -4.30 -3.73 18.02
N ARG A 53 -4.00 -4.26 19.21
CA ARG A 53 -5.02 -4.82 20.09
C ARG A 53 -6.11 -3.76 20.29
N TYR A 54 -7.35 -4.21 20.31
CA TYR A 54 -8.51 -3.35 20.46
C TYR A 54 -9.24 -3.73 21.73
N SER A 55 -8.95 -3.01 22.80
CA SER A 55 -9.46 -3.30 24.14
C SER A 55 -10.91 -2.84 24.31
N ILE A 56 -11.53 -3.26 25.42
CA ILE A 56 -12.85 -2.77 25.86
C ILE A 56 -12.83 -1.24 26.03
N VAL A 57 -11.72 -0.68 26.51
CA VAL A 57 -11.54 0.77 26.67
C VAL A 57 -11.46 1.47 25.31
N ASP A 58 -10.80 0.87 24.33
CA ASP A 58 -10.73 1.42 22.97
C ASP A 58 -12.10 1.42 22.28
N ALA A 59 -12.87 0.33 22.47
CA ALA A 59 -14.25 0.22 22.02
C ALA A 59 -15.13 1.34 22.60
N ALA A 60 -15.13 1.48 23.94
CA ALA A 60 -15.89 2.51 24.63
C ALA A 60 -15.43 3.93 24.24
N THR A 61 -14.12 4.15 24.10
CA THR A 61 -13.56 5.42 23.63
C THR A 61 -14.06 5.78 22.23
N SER A 62 -14.09 4.82 21.33
CA SER A 62 -14.51 5.06 19.95
C SER A 62 -16.01 5.40 19.84
N LEU A 63 -16.84 4.76 20.66
CA LEU A 63 -18.27 5.07 20.76
C LEU A 63 -18.49 6.46 21.37
N TRP A 64 -17.81 6.76 22.46
CA TRP A 64 -17.87 8.06 23.11
C TRP A 64 -17.46 9.17 22.14
N GLN A 65 -16.36 8.99 21.42
CA GLN A 65 -15.88 9.93 20.41
C GLN A 65 -16.93 10.18 19.35
N ARG A 66 -17.56 9.12 18.83
CA ARG A 66 -18.62 9.23 17.82
C ARG A 66 -19.81 10.04 18.35
N GLU A 67 -20.34 9.71 19.52
CA GLU A 67 -21.48 10.42 20.11
C GLU A 67 -21.18 11.89 20.43
N ASN A 68 -19.92 12.21 20.75
CA ASN A 68 -19.51 13.58 21.08
C ASN A 68 -18.97 14.37 19.87
N THR A 69 -18.77 13.73 18.72
CA THR A 69 -18.37 14.39 17.45
C THR A 69 -19.52 14.55 16.48
N ILE A 70 -20.57 13.74 16.58
CA ILE A 70 -21.80 13.93 15.82
C ILE A 70 -22.57 15.09 16.44
N VAL A 71 -22.48 16.26 15.81
CA VAL A 71 -23.19 17.47 16.24
C VAL A 71 -24.26 17.82 15.21
N GLN A 72 -25.52 17.86 15.65
CA GLN A 72 -26.57 18.46 14.84
C GLN A 72 -26.41 19.99 14.88
N ARG A 73 -26.42 20.62 13.70
CA ARG A 73 -26.22 22.07 13.58
C ARG A 73 -27.23 22.89 14.38
N ASP A 74 -28.42 22.34 14.58
CA ASP A 74 -29.53 23.02 15.26
C ASP A 74 -29.58 22.72 16.78
N ASP A 75 -28.66 21.89 17.29
CA ASP A 75 -28.52 21.64 18.73
C ASP A 75 -27.42 22.52 19.32
N ALA A 76 -27.84 23.66 19.88
CA ALA A 76 -26.97 24.63 20.53
C ALA A 76 -26.13 24.01 21.68
N ALA A 77 -26.65 23.01 22.39
CA ALA A 77 -25.93 22.37 23.48
C ALA A 77 -24.79 21.49 22.96
N SER A 78 -25.03 20.70 21.90
CA SER A 78 -23.99 19.89 21.28
C SER A 78 -22.91 20.73 20.60
N MET A 79 -23.30 21.82 19.91
CA MET A 79 -22.36 22.78 19.33
C MET A 79 -21.50 23.46 20.40
N ALA A 80 -22.10 23.88 21.52
CA ALA A 80 -21.36 24.49 22.63
C ALA A 80 -20.36 23.50 23.27
N ARG A 81 -20.74 22.22 23.46
CA ARG A 81 -19.83 21.18 23.97
C ARG A 81 -18.64 20.96 23.04
N LEU A 82 -18.87 20.84 21.74
CA LEU A 82 -17.80 20.70 20.74
C LEU A 82 -16.87 21.92 20.76
N GLN A 83 -17.43 23.15 20.74
CA GLN A 83 -16.64 24.37 20.79
C GLN A 83 -15.79 24.48 22.06
N ALA A 84 -16.33 24.08 23.22
CA ALA A 84 -15.59 24.08 24.48
C ALA A 84 -14.39 23.12 24.43
N ARG A 85 -14.55 21.93 23.83
CA ARG A 85 -13.46 20.94 23.65
C ARG A 85 -12.38 21.41 22.68
N LEU A 86 -12.79 22.02 21.57
CA LEU A 86 -11.85 22.60 20.62
C LEU A 86 -11.05 23.74 21.28
N ARG A 87 -11.71 24.59 22.08
CA ARG A 87 -11.05 25.66 22.85
C ARG A 87 -10.10 25.13 23.93
N SER A 88 -10.36 23.95 24.49
CA SER A 88 -9.46 23.31 25.44
C SER A 88 -8.30 22.56 24.77
N GLY A 89 -8.12 22.66 23.45
CA GLY A 89 -7.07 21.99 22.70
C GLY A 89 -7.30 20.49 22.48
N ASN A 90 -8.47 19.95 22.82
CA ASN A 90 -8.78 18.53 22.65
C ASN A 90 -9.33 18.25 21.24
N LEU A 91 -8.46 18.36 20.24
CA LEU A 91 -8.83 18.23 18.82
C LEU A 91 -9.21 16.80 18.42
N LYS A 92 -8.66 15.79 19.09
CA LYS A 92 -8.97 14.37 18.83
C LYS A 92 -10.20 13.87 19.60
N MET A 93 -10.84 14.75 20.37
CA MET A 93 -11.98 14.42 21.23
C MET A 93 -11.67 13.21 22.11
N THR A 94 -10.47 13.18 22.70
CA THR A 94 -10.07 12.11 23.60
C THR A 94 -10.78 12.31 24.95
N PRO A 95 -11.57 11.35 25.44
CA PRO A 95 -12.25 11.47 26.72
C PRO A 95 -11.28 11.38 27.89
N THR A 96 -11.63 12.00 29.02
CA THR A 96 -10.89 11.81 30.28
C THR A 96 -11.17 10.42 30.87
N ARG A 97 -10.39 10.03 31.88
CA ARG A 97 -10.59 8.74 32.57
C ARG A 97 -11.95 8.67 33.25
N GLU A 98 -12.40 9.77 33.85
CA GLU A 98 -13.69 9.88 34.52
C GLU A 98 -14.84 9.79 33.51
N GLU A 99 -14.67 10.41 32.33
CA GLU A 99 -15.65 10.38 31.24
C GLU A 99 -15.81 8.96 30.68
N ILE A 100 -14.70 8.27 30.43
CA ILE A 100 -14.73 6.86 30.02
C ILE A 100 -15.33 5.97 31.10
N ALA A 101 -14.98 6.16 32.37
CA ALA A 101 -15.52 5.35 33.45
C ALA A 101 -17.04 5.53 33.57
N GLY A 102 -17.53 6.77 33.51
CA GLY A 102 -18.96 7.07 33.50
C GLY A 102 -19.67 6.49 32.26
N TYR A 103 -19.04 6.59 31.10
CA TYR A 103 -19.59 6.08 29.85
C TYR A 103 -19.65 4.54 29.82
N LEU A 104 -18.65 3.84 30.36
CA LEU A 104 -18.70 2.38 30.55
C LEU A 104 -19.88 1.98 31.44
N CYS A 105 -20.14 2.71 32.52
CA CYS A 105 -21.33 2.46 33.35
C CYS A 105 -22.64 2.65 32.57
N HIS A 106 -22.69 3.65 31.68
CA HIS A 106 -23.84 3.85 30.78
C HIS A 106 -24.01 2.67 29.81
N LEU A 107 -22.95 2.24 29.12
CA LEU A 107 -22.98 1.10 28.20
C LEU A 107 -23.40 -0.21 28.87
N ARG A 108 -22.94 -0.45 30.10
CA ARG A 108 -23.34 -1.63 30.90
C ARG A 108 -24.81 -1.64 31.27
N LYS A 109 -25.43 -0.47 31.35
CA LYS A 109 -26.84 -0.32 31.75
C LYS A 109 -27.77 -0.32 30.55
N GLU A 110 -27.44 0.46 29.52
CA GLU A 110 -28.34 0.71 28.39
C GLU A 110 -27.99 -0.14 27.15
N GLY A 111 -26.76 -0.67 27.06
CA GLY A 111 -26.31 -1.50 25.95
C GLY A 111 -26.09 -0.73 24.64
N LEU A 112 -26.02 -1.48 23.54
CA LEU A 112 -26.03 -0.95 22.17
C LEU A 112 -27.24 -1.52 21.42
N ASP A 113 -27.95 -0.65 20.71
CA ASP A 113 -29.20 -0.95 19.99
C ASP A 113 -29.01 -1.71 18.66
N GLY A 114 -27.79 -2.17 18.37
CA GLY A 114 -27.49 -2.94 17.17
C GLY A 114 -27.32 -2.11 15.88
N ARG A 115 -27.48 -0.78 15.92
CA ARG A 115 -27.31 0.07 14.72
C ARG A 115 -25.89 -0.01 14.14
N ILE A 116 -25.81 0.06 12.82
CA ILE A 116 -24.55 0.06 12.07
C ILE A 116 -24.21 1.48 11.63
N ASP A 117 -22.93 1.83 11.74
CA ASP A 117 -22.38 3.03 11.11
C ASP A 117 -22.06 2.76 9.64
N TRP A 118 -23.06 2.79 8.77
CA TRP A 118 -22.86 2.47 7.35
C TRP A 118 -21.84 3.38 6.67
N HIS A 119 -21.91 4.68 6.94
CA HIS A 119 -20.98 5.64 6.36
C HIS A 119 -19.55 5.45 6.90
N GLY A 120 -19.42 5.16 8.21
CA GLY A 120 -18.14 4.79 8.81
C GLY A 120 -17.54 3.54 8.16
N LEU A 121 -18.32 2.48 8.01
CA LEU A 121 -17.86 1.22 7.40
C LEU A 121 -17.47 1.38 5.92
N GLU A 122 -18.26 2.13 5.15
CA GLU A 122 -17.93 2.45 3.76
C GLU A 122 -16.60 3.24 3.67
N SER A 123 -16.41 4.22 4.55
CA SER A 123 -15.16 4.97 4.61
C SER A 123 -13.98 4.11 5.07
N GLU A 124 -14.18 3.17 6.00
CA GLU A 124 -13.16 2.20 6.43
C GLU A 124 -12.68 1.39 5.21
N PHE A 125 -13.60 0.79 4.46
CA PHE A 125 -13.27 -0.06 3.31
C PHE A 125 -12.60 0.71 2.17
N ARG A 126 -13.03 1.96 1.95
CA ARG A 126 -12.43 2.84 0.93
C ARG A 126 -10.94 3.12 1.16
N ASN A 127 -10.48 3.10 2.42
CA ASN A 127 -9.08 3.37 2.75
C ASN A 127 -8.12 2.27 2.23
N PHE A 128 -8.63 1.09 1.88
CA PHE A 128 -7.82 -0.02 1.37
C PHE A 128 -7.64 0.00 -0.15
N ARG A 129 -8.13 1.04 -0.85
CA ARG A 129 -7.92 1.19 -2.29
C ARG A 129 -6.43 1.28 -2.64
N ASP A 130 -5.66 1.99 -1.81
CA ASP A 130 -4.25 2.24 -2.03
C ASP A 130 -3.39 1.50 -0.98
N THR A 131 -3.83 0.30 -0.57
CA THR A 131 -3.15 -0.53 0.42
C THR A 131 -1.67 -0.72 0.06
N PRO A 132 -0.74 -0.39 0.97
CA PRO A 132 0.67 -0.68 0.77
C PRO A 132 0.90 -2.20 0.78
N ALA A 133 1.86 -2.67 -0.01
CA ALA A 133 2.12 -4.10 -0.21
C ALA A 133 2.47 -4.82 1.11
N GLU A 134 3.15 -4.10 2.00
CA GLU A 134 3.50 -4.51 3.37
C GLU A 134 2.29 -4.95 4.18
N GLU A 135 1.14 -4.31 3.96
CA GLU A 135 -0.06 -4.43 4.79
C GLU A 135 -1.16 -5.23 4.08
N LEU A 136 -0.84 -5.89 2.96
CA LEU A 136 -1.83 -6.63 2.17
C LEU A 136 -2.49 -7.73 3.01
N ALA A 137 -1.70 -8.52 3.72
CA ALA A 137 -2.21 -9.62 4.54
C ALA A 137 -3.15 -9.11 5.65
N GLU A 138 -2.71 -8.08 6.36
CA GLU A 138 -3.44 -7.41 7.43
C GLU A 138 -4.72 -6.76 6.90
N SER A 139 -4.66 -6.12 5.72
CA SER A 139 -5.81 -5.52 5.03
C SER A 139 -6.88 -6.55 4.71
N LEU A 140 -6.49 -7.69 4.13
CA LEU A 140 -7.41 -8.80 3.83
C LEU A 140 -8.02 -9.38 5.12
N ASN A 141 -7.20 -9.59 6.16
CA ASN A 141 -7.67 -10.07 7.46
C ASN A 141 -8.67 -9.09 8.10
N TYR A 142 -8.37 -7.80 8.04
CA TYR A 142 -9.22 -6.75 8.59
C TYR A 142 -10.57 -6.68 7.88
N ILE A 143 -10.58 -6.54 6.56
CA ILE A 143 -11.82 -6.42 5.78
C ILE A 143 -12.71 -7.65 5.99
N ALA A 144 -12.14 -8.86 5.90
CA ALA A 144 -12.89 -10.10 6.11
C ALA A 144 -13.50 -10.19 7.52
N SER A 145 -12.73 -9.90 8.56
CA SER A 145 -13.23 -9.95 9.94
C SER A 145 -14.25 -8.85 10.24
N ARG A 146 -14.11 -7.65 9.66
CA ARG A 146 -15.11 -6.57 9.74
C ARG A 146 -16.42 -7.01 9.10
N TYR A 147 -16.37 -7.56 7.88
CA TYR A 147 -17.55 -8.06 7.19
C TYR A 147 -18.28 -9.14 7.99
N VAL A 148 -17.56 -10.17 8.45
CA VAL A 148 -18.15 -11.26 9.25
C VAL A 148 -18.77 -10.73 10.54
N SER A 149 -18.09 -9.82 11.22
CA SER A 149 -18.60 -9.26 12.47
C SER A 149 -19.84 -8.38 12.27
N VAL A 150 -19.89 -7.57 11.20
CA VAL A 150 -21.08 -6.75 10.90
C VAL A 150 -22.24 -7.67 10.53
N LEU A 151 -22.01 -8.69 9.69
CA LEU A 151 -23.03 -9.66 9.30
C LEU A 151 -23.63 -10.40 10.51
N ASP A 152 -22.79 -10.84 11.45
CA ASP A 152 -23.25 -11.45 12.70
C ASP A 152 -24.09 -10.48 13.54
N LYS A 153 -23.61 -9.23 13.71
CA LYS A 153 -24.36 -8.19 14.41
C LYS A 153 -25.74 -7.97 13.76
N LEU A 154 -25.83 -7.94 12.43
CA LEU A 154 -27.11 -7.80 11.73
C LEU A 154 -28.06 -8.95 12.06
N ARG A 155 -27.57 -10.19 11.92
CA ARG A 155 -28.39 -11.40 12.14
C ARG A 155 -28.87 -11.58 13.56
N ARG A 156 -28.17 -11.00 14.55
CA ARG A 156 -28.60 -10.99 15.96
C ARG A 156 -29.64 -9.91 16.28
N ASN A 157 -29.66 -8.80 15.54
CA ASN A 157 -30.48 -7.63 15.90
C ASN A 157 -31.66 -7.38 14.95
N PHE A 158 -31.68 -7.97 13.74
CA PHE A 158 -32.73 -7.76 12.74
C PHE A 158 -33.32 -9.09 12.26
N THR A 159 -34.58 -9.06 11.78
CA THR A 159 -35.25 -10.23 11.19
C THR A 159 -36.12 -9.84 10.00
N GLY A 160 -36.55 -10.81 9.18
CA GLY A 160 -37.49 -10.58 8.08
C GLY A 160 -36.98 -9.61 7.01
N CYS A 161 -37.84 -8.69 6.57
CA CYS A 161 -37.50 -7.73 5.49
C CYS A 161 -36.42 -6.73 5.91
N GLU A 162 -36.40 -6.32 7.19
CA GLU A 162 -35.41 -5.39 7.70
C GLU A 162 -34.00 -6.01 7.67
N LEU A 163 -33.86 -7.28 8.06
CA LEU A 163 -32.58 -8.00 7.93
C LEU A 163 -32.12 -8.07 6.47
N ALA A 164 -33.02 -8.40 5.55
CA ALA A 164 -32.69 -8.47 4.13
C ALA A 164 -32.21 -7.13 3.56
N GLU A 165 -32.82 -6.02 3.99
CA GLU A 165 -32.41 -4.67 3.61
C GLU A 165 -31.02 -4.33 4.17
N GLN A 166 -30.76 -4.61 5.45
CA GLN A 166 -29.45 -4.36 6.06
C GLN A 166 -28.34 -5.26 5.46
N GLU A 167 -28.63 -6.53 5.18
CA GLU A 167 -27.70 -7.45 4.50
C GLU A 167 -27.40 -6.98 3.07
N SER A 168 -28.38 -6.38 2.36
CA SER A 168 -28.16 -5.78 1.04
C SER A 168 -27.20 -4.59 1.12
N ILE A 169 -27.38 -3.69 2.09
CA ILE A 169 -26.47 -2.54 2.29
C ILE A 169 -25.04 -3.02 2.58
N LEU A 170 -24.88 -4.03 3.44
CA LEU A 170 -23.57 -4.63 3.71
C LEU A 170 -22.95 -5.24 2.44
N GLY A 171 -23.75 -5.93 1.64
CA GLY A 171 -23.31 -6.52 0.36
C GLY A 171 -22.81 -5.46 -0.63
N GLU A 172 -23.51 -4.33 -0.76
CA GLU A 172 -23.08 -3.22 -1.63
C GLU A 172 -21.75 -2.60 -1.16
N ILE A 173 -21.62 -2.33 0.15
CA ILE A 173 -20.38 -1.80 0.74
C ILE A 173 -19.22 -2.78 0.57
N TRP A 174 -19.47 -4.08 0.76
CA TRP A 174 -18.49 -5.13 0.56
C TRP A 174 -17.98 -5.17 -0.89
N VAL A 175 -18.90 -5.23 -1.86
CA VAL A 175 -18.55 -5.27 -3.29
C VAL A 175 -17.75 -4.02 -3.69
N ALA A 176 -18.19 -2.83 -3.27
CA ALA A 176 -17.49 -1.58 -3.57
C ALA A 176 -16.09 -1.54 -2.94
N GLY A 177 -15.97 -1.95 -1.67
CA GLY A 177 -14.70 -2.03 -0.95
C GLY A 177 -13.71 -2.99 -1.59
N MET A 178 -14.15 -4.22 -1.88
CA MET A 178 -13.31 -5.25 -2.50
C MET A 178 -12.89 -4.88 -3.91
N THR A 179 -13.80 -4.33 -4.71
CA THR A 179 -13.46 -3.79 -6.05
C THR A 179 -12.38 -2.72 -5.93
N GLY A 180 -12.52 -1.81 -4.95
CA GLY A 180 -11.54 -0.76 -4.67
C GLY A 180 -10.14 -1.30 -4.36
N LEU A 181 -10.04 -2.27 -3.44
CA LEU A 181 -8.78 -2.91 -3.06
C LEU A 181 -8.15 -3.67 -4.24
N ILE A 182 -8.92 -4.54 -4.88
CA ILE A 182 -8.43 -5.44 -5.93
C ILE A 182 -8.00 -4.64 -7.16
N ASP A 183 -8.80 -3.67 -7.60
CA ASP A 183 -8.43 -2.85 -8.75
C ASP A 183 -7.28 -1.90 -8.43
N GLY A 184 -7.20 -1.37 -7.22
CA GLY A 184 -6.08 -0.52 -6.79
C GLY A 184 -4.77 -1.30 -6.80
N TYR A 185 -4.76 -2.48 -6.18
CA TYR A 185 -3.60 -3.37 -6.15
C TYR A 185 -3.20 -3.85 -7.55
N THR A 186 -4.16 -4.30 -8.36
CA THR A 186 -3.88 -4.77 -9.73
C THR A 186 -3.36 -3.63 -10.61
N ARG A 187 -3.92 -2.43 -10.48
CA ARG A 187 -3.46 -1.23 -11.19
C ARG A 187 -2.05 -0.85 -10.79
N LEU A 188 -1.67 -0.99 -9.52
CA LEU A 188 -0.29 -0.76 -9.08
C LEU A 188 0.67 -1.67 -9.85
N LEU A 189 0.39 -2.97 -9.94
CA LEU A 189 1.23 -3.91 -10.69
C LEU A 189 1.24 -3.61 -12.19
N GLN A 190 0.07 -3.33 -12.79
CA GLN A 190 -0.01 -3.01 -14.23
C GLN A 190 0.74 -1.72 -14.57
N THR A 191 0.59 -0.67 -13.74
CA THR A 191 1.19 0.64 -14.01
C THR A 191 2.69 0.64 -13.75
N CYS A 192 3.19 -0.13 -12.79
CA CYS A 192 4.60 -0.06 -12.39
C CYS A 192 5.46 -1.20 -12.97
N LEU A 193 4.89 -2.40 -13.07
CA LEU A 193 5.59 -3.57 -13.61
C LEU A 193 5.15 -3.90 -15.05
N GLY A 194 4.03 -3.35 -15.52
CA GLY A 194 3.57 -3.62 -16.88
C GLY A 194 3.04 -5.03 -17.10
N ILE A 195 2.49 -5.66 -16.05
CA ILE A 195 1.89 -7.00 -16.19
C ILE A 195 0.74 -6.99 -17.20
N SER A 196 0.55 -8.10 -17.91
CA SER A 196 -0.51 -8.22 -18.92
C SER A 196 -1.91 -8.23 -18.29
N ASP A 197 -2.95 -8.01 -19.09
CA ASP A 197 -4.34 -8.16 -18.63
C ASP A 197 -4.66 -9.59 -18.15
N LEU A 198 -4.01 -10.60 -18.75
CA LEU A 198 -4.15 -11.99 -18.34
C LEU A 198 -3.54 -12.22 -16.95
N ASP A 199 -2.34 -11.71 -16.71
CA ASP A 199 -1.66 -11.81 -15.41
C ASP A 199 -2.40 -11.02 -14.34
N ALA A 200 -2.87 -9.82 -14.70
CA ALA A 200 -3.73 -9.00 -13.85
C ALA A 200 -5.00 -9.77 -13.45
N GLN A 201 -5.62 -10.52 -14.36
CA GLN A 201 -6.77 -11.35 -14.03
C GLN A 201 -6.41 -12.49 -13.07
N ALA A 202 -5.24 -13.13 -13.22
CA ALA A 202 -4.77 -14.15 -12.28
C ALA A 202 -4.53 -13.58 -10.88
N VAL A 203 -4.03 -12.34 -10.78
CA VAL A 203 -3.91 -11.60 -9.51
C VAL A 203 -5.29 -11.34 -8.89
N ARG A 204 -6.26 -10.86 -9.67
CA ARG A 204 -7.63 -10.62 -9.19
C ARG A 204 -8.26 -11.90 -8.60
N ILE A 205 -8.22 -12.99 -9.37
CA ILE A 205 -8.75 -14.30 -8.93
C ILE A 205 -8.07 -14.78 -7.63
N SER A 206 -6.75 -14.55 -7.52
CA SER A 206 -6.00 -14.94 -6.32
C SER A 206 -6.44 -14.12 -5.10
N LEU A 207 -6.61 -12.79 -5.24
CA LEU A 207 -7.10 -11.92 -4.17
C LEU A 207 -8.53 -12.27 -3.74
N ASP A 208 -9.42 -12.54 -4.70
CA ASP A 208 -10.80 -12.99 -4.43
C ASP A 208 -10.80 -14.28 -3.63
N ALA A 209 -10.03 -15.29 -4.06
CA ALA A 209 -9.95 -16.56 -3.36
C ALA A 209 -9.33 -16.43 -1.95
N LEU A 210 -8.34 -15.54 -1.79
CA LEU A 210 -7.70 -15.25 -0.51
C LEU A 210 -8.65 -14.56 0.48
N ILE A 211 -9.53 -13.66 0.03
CA ILE A 211 -10.52 -13.03 0.90
C ILE A 211 -11.65 -14.00 1.24
N GLU A 212 -12.10 -14.82 0.28
CA GLU A 212 -13.10 -15.88 0.49
C GLU A 212 -12.66 -16.86 1.59
N GLN A 213 -11.41 -17.31 1.53
CA GLN A 213 -10.82 -18.20 2.53
C GLN A 213 -10.88 -17.58 3.94
N ARG A 214 -10.51 -16.29 4.07
CA ARG A 214 -10.52 -15.58 5.35
C ARG A 214 -11.93 -15.37 5.89
N VAL A 215 -12.89 -15.02 5.03
CA VAL A 215 -14.30 -14.90 5.43
C VAL A 215 -14.81 -16.24 5.96
N CYS A 216 -14.51 -17.35 5.28
CA CYS A 216 -14.85 -18.69 5.76
C CYS A 216 -14.19 -19.02 7.11
N ALA A 217 -12.89 -18.71 7.26
CA ALA A 217 -12.16 -18.94 8.50
C ALA A 217 -12.79 -18.16 9.68
N TYR A 218 -13.06 -16.87 9.51
CA TYR A 218 -13.68 -16.07 10.56
C TYR A 218 -15.13 -16.50 10.87
N HIS A 219 -15.90 -16.91 9.86
CA HIS A 219 -17.21 -17.49 10.11
C HIS A 219 -17.14 -18.73 11.00
N SER A 220 -16.14 -19.59 10.81
CA SER A 220 -15.97 -20.81 11.63
C SER A 220 -15.63 -20.53 13.10
N LEU A 221 -15.06 -19.34 13.39
CA LEU A 221 -14.66 -18.93 14.74
C LEU A 221 -15.77 -18.17 15.49
N LEU A 222 -16.83 -17.78 14.79
CA LEU A 222 -17.84 -16.85 15.29
C LEU A 222 -18.51 -17.31 16.59
N GLU A 223 -18.92 -18.57 16.68
CA GLU A 223 -19.58 -19.10 17.89
C GLU A 223 -18.65 -19.06 19.11
N GLN A 224 -17.38 -19.44 18.93
CA GLN A 224 -16.37 -19.41 19.98
C GLN A 224 -16.10 -17.98 20.43
N THR A 225 -15.92 -17.05 19.49
CA THR A 225 -15.66 -15.63 19.78
C THR A 225 -16.85 -14.97 20.47
N ASN A 226 -18.09 -15.24 20.03
CA ASN A 226 -19.30 -14.76 20.70
C ASN A 226 -19.44 -15.30 22.12
N THR A 227 -19.10 -16.57 22.34
CA THR A 227 -19.12 -17.20 23.67
C THR A 227 -18.09 -16.55 24.59
N ALA A 228 -16.88 -16.28 24.09
CA ALA A 228 -15.84 -15.59 24.85
C ALA A 228 -16.26 -14.15 25.22
N ALA A 229 -16.83 -13.41 24.26
CA ALA A 229 -17.36 -12.06 24.51
C ALA A 229 -18.51 -12.06 25.52
N ALA A 230 -19.37 -13.09 25.51
CA ALA A 230 -20.43 -13.25 26.52
C ALA A 230 -19.89 -13.47 27.94
N GLN A 231 -18.63 -13.87 28.09
CA GLN A 231 -17.98 -14.15 29.38
C GLN A 231 -17.15 -12.97 29.93
N THR A 232 -17.11 -11.81 29.25
CA THR A 232 -16.35 -10.62 29.70
C THR A 232 -17.00 -9.86 30.87
N GLY A 233 -17.82 -10.53 31.67
CA GLY A 233 -18.49 -9.96 32.84
C GLY A 233 -19.51 -8.87 32.47
N PRO A 234 -19.52 -7.71 33.16
CA PRO A 234 -20.56 -6.70 33.00
C PRO A 234 -20.59 -6.04 31.62
N ASP A 235 -19.49 -6.09 30.87
CA ASP A 235 -19.37 -5.47 29.54
C ASP A 235 -19.90 -6.37 28.40
N SER A 236 -20.17 -7.65 28.68
CA SER A 236 -20.61 -8.65 27.69
C SER A 236 -21.81 -8.21 26.85
N PHE A 237 -22.81 -7.61 27.50
CA PHE A 237 -24.08 -7.22 26.88
C PHE A 237 -23.91 -6.25 25.71
N TRP A 238 -23.00 -5.27 25.84
CA TRP A 238 -22.81 -4.25 24.81
C TRP A 238 -21.68 -4.62 23.83
N LEU A 239 -20.66 -5.34 24.28
CA LEU A 239 -19.50 -5.70 23.45
C LEU A 239 -19.86 -6.58 22.25
N CYS A 240 -20.82 -7.51 22.42
CA CYS A 240 -21.30 -8.33 21.30
C CYS A 240 -21.87 -7.45 20.18
N ASN A 241 -22.45 -6.28 20.48
CA ASN A 241 -22.97 -5.35 19.48
C ASN A 241 -21.93 -4.28 19.03
N HIS A 242 -20.68 -4.39 19.46
CA HIS A 242 -19.57 -3.56 18.99
C HIS A 242 -18.76 -4.29 17.90
N ASP A 243 -19.16 -4.12 16.64
CA ASP A 243 -18.62 -4.87 15.51
C ASP A 243 -17.09 -4.74 15.32
N ALA A 244 -16.47 -3.58 15.57
CA ALA A 244 -15.00 -3.46 15.43
C ALA A 244 -14.23 -4.23 16.53
N TYR A 245 -14.86 -4.39 17.70
CA TYR A 245 -14.28 -5.17 18.79
C TYR A 245 -14.37 -6.66 18.46
N MET A 246 -15.56 -7.12 18.08
CA MET A 246 -15.79 -8.50 17.68
C MET A 246 -14.95 -8.92 16.47
N ALA A 247 -14.80 -8.05 15.46
CA ALA A 247 -13.87 -8.27 14.36
C ALA A 247 -12.42 -8.46 14.84
N THR A 248 -11.98 -7.68 15.83
CA THR A 248 -10.63 -7.84 16.40
C THR A 248 -10.49 -9.14 17.17
N GLN A 249 -11.50 -9.53 17.94
CA GLN A 249 -11.51 -10.81 18.65
C GLN A 249 -11.49 -12.00 17.68
N LEU A 250 -12.16 -11.90 16.51
CA LEU A 250 -12.04 -12.89 15.44
C LEU A 250 -10.61 -13.02 14.91
N ARG A 251 -9.91 -11.89 14.71
CA ARG A 251 -8.50 -11.89 14.29
C ARG A 251 -7.56 -12.46 15.34
N GLU A 252 -7.82 -12.17 16.62
CA GLU A 252 -7.03 -12.71 17.75
C GLU A 252 -7.28 -14.21 17.99
N ALA A 253 -8.49 -14.69 17.72
CA ALA A 253 -8.85 -16.10 17.84
C ALA A 253 -8.35 -16.95 16.65
N ALA A 254 -8.15 -16.33 15.48
CA ALA A 254 -7.60 -17.01 14.33
C ALA A 254 -6.15 -17.42 14.58
N VAL A 255 -5.85 -18.70 14.35
CA VAL A 255 -4.46 -19.15 14.25
C VAL A 255 -3.86 -18.46 13.03
N PRO A 256 -2.61 -17.94 13.10
CA PRO A 256 -1.93 -17.41 11.93
C PRO A 256 -2.05 -18.42 10.80
N ASP A 257 -2.69 -18.01 9.71
CA ASP A 257 -2.87 -18.87 8.54
C ASP A 257 -1.51 -19.43 8.15
N LYS A 258 -1.45 -20.67 7.65
CA LYS A 258 -0.25 -21.16 6.94
C LYS A 258 -0.14 -20.34 5.64
N ALA A 259 0.27 -19.09 5.76
CA ALA A 259 0.03 -17.99 4.83
C ALA A 259 0.77 -18.07 3.48
N ASN A 260 1.42 -19.20 3.22
CA ASN A 260 2.35 -19.36 2.11
C ASN A 260 1.78 -20.24 0.99
N SER A 261 0.63 -20.90 1.17
CA SER A 261 -0.01 -21.64 0.08
C SER A 261 -0.96 -20.76 -0.71
N ALA A 262 -0.90 -20.85 -2.04
CA ALA A 262 -1.94 -20.29 -2.90
C ALA A 262 -3.29 -20.96 -2.59
N PRO A 263 -4.40 -20.20 -2.62
CA PRO A 263 -5.72 -20.78 -2.40
C PRO A 263 -6.10 -21.69 -3.59
N ALA A 264 -6.99 -22.67 -3.38
CA ALA A 264 -7.30 -23.68 -4.39
C ALA A 264 -7.78 -23.11 -5.76
N ARG A 265 -8.40 -21.93 -5.75
CA ARG A 265 -8.87 -21.23 -6.96
C ARG A 265 -7.89 -20.18 -7.49
N GLY A 266 -6.84 -19.84 -6.73
CA GLY A 266 -5.88 -18.80 -7.07
C GLY A 266 -4.51 -19.35 -7.44
N THR A 267 -3.75 -18.55 -8.17
CA THR A 267 -2.38 -18.88 -8.58
C THR A 267 -1.36 -18.41 -7.54
N TYR A 268 -1.66 -17.30 -6.85
CA TYR A 268 -0.70 -16.61 -6.00
C TYR A 268 -1.10 -16.68 -4.52
N SER A 269 -0.12 -16.92 -3.67
CA SER A 269 -0.26 -16.81 -2.21
C SER A 269 -0.28 -15.34 -1.76
N THR A 270 -0.61 -15.10 -0.48
CA THR A 270 -0.48 -13.74 0.09
C THR A 270 0.98 -13.28 0.05
N GLN A 271 1.92 -14.18 0.33
CA GLN A 271 3.36 -13.91 0.27
C GLN A 271 3.82 -13.50 -1.14
N ASP A 272 3.37 -14.21 -2.18
CA ASP A 272 3.68 -13.88 -3.57
C ASP A 272 3.24 -12.45 -3.92
N LEU A 273 2.00 -12.11 -3.56
CA LEU A 273 1.43 -10.79 -3.80
C LEU A 273 2.12 -9.70 -2.96
N THR A 274 2.49 -9.97 -1.72
CA THR A 274 3.28 -9.00 -0.94
C THR A 274 4.63 -8.71 -1.63
N VAL A 275 5.32 -9.72 -2.16
CA VAL A 275 6.58 -9.50 -2.90
C VAL A 275 6.36 -8.72 -4.20
N ALA A 276 5.36 -9.09 -5.00
CA ALA A 276 5.03 -8.37 -6.23
C ALA A 276 4.69 -6.89 -5.97
N GLY A 277 3.91 -6.63 -4.91
CA GLY A 277 3.54 -5.28 -4.52
C GLY A 277 4.74 -4.45 -4.07
N HIS A 278 5.67 -5.04 -3.32
CA HIS A 278 6.91 -4.37 -2.90
C HIS A 278 7.78 -3.98 -4.11
N LEU A 279 7.93 -4.89 -5.07
CA LEU A 279 8.66 -4.59 -6.31
C LEU A 279 7.97 -3.46 -7.08
N ALA A 280 6.63 -3.53 -7.21
CA ALA A 280 5.86 -2.50 -7.89
C ALA A 280 5.98 -1.13 -7.21
N GLN A 281 5.99 -1.06 -5.87
CA GLN A 281 6.24 0.20 -5.14
C GLN A 281 7.66 0.74 -5.36
N ALA A 282 8.67 -0.14 -5.45
CA ALA A 282 10.03 0.28 -5.77
C ALA A 282 10.10 0.89 -7.18
N TYR A 283 9.48 0.24 -8.18
CA TYR A 283 9.35 0.79 -9.53
C TYR A 283 8.56 2.09 -9.53
N GLN A 284 7.46 2.15 -8.78
CA GLN A 284 6.62 3.34 -8.67
C GLN A 284 7.43 4.56 -8.22
N PHE A 285 8.23 4.41 -7.16
CA PHE A 285 9.05 5.50 -6.63
C PHE A 285 10.02 6.05 -7.68
N GLU A 286 10.63 5.16 -8.48
CA GLU A 286 11.54 5.54 -9.56
C GLU A 286 10.81 6.18 -10.74
N ILE A 287 9.64 5.66 -11.13
CA ILE A 287 8.78 6.21 -12.18
C ILE A 287 8.29 7.62 -11.79
N GLU A 288 7.84 7.82 -10.55
CA GLU A 288 7.44 9.13 -10.03
C GLU A 288 8.61 10.12 -10.03
N GLY A 289 9.80 9.64 -9.62
CA GLY A 289 11.04 10.41 -9.67
C GLY A 289 11.41 10.86 -11.09
N ALA A 290 11.22 9.98 -12.09
CA ALA A 290 11.45 10.28 -13.51
C ALA A 290 10.46 11.33 -14.04
N HIS A 291 9.18 11.25 -13.66
CA HIS A 291 8.17 12.23 -14.05
C HIS A 291 8.49 13.66 -13.57
N VAL A 292 9.29 13.83 -12.52
CA VAL A 292 9.67 15.17 -12.03
C VAL A 292 11.11 15.56 -12.41
N GLY A 293 11.78 14.77 -13.24
CA GLY A 293 13.15 15.04 -13.70
C GLY A 293 14.25 14.71 -12.69
N SER A 294 13.90 14.06 -11.58
CA SER A 294 14.87 13.67 -10.55
C SER A 294 15.55 12.33 -10.84
N ARG A 295 15.16 11.66 -11.94
CA ARG A 295 15.76 10.42 -12.44
C ARG A 295 16.00 10.53 -13.94
N ASN A 296 17.19 10.11 -14.36
CA ASN A 296 17.55 9.89 -15.75
C ASN A 296 17.85 8.40 -15.99
N GLU A 297 18.25 8.04 -17.21
CA GLU A 297 18.45 6.67 -17.65
C GLU A 297 19.44 5.89 -16.77
N ALA A 298 20.57 6.52 -16.40
CA ALA A 298 21.59 5.87 -15.57
C ALA A 298 21.14 5.65 -14.12
N GLN A 299 20.44 6.63 -13.53
CA GLN A 299 19.89 6.50 -12.18
C GLN A 299 18.77 5.46 -12.12
N LEU A 300 17.89 5.43 -13.12
CA LEU A 300 16.86 4.40 -13.24
C LEU A 300 17.51 3.01 -13.38
N ALA A 301 18.55 2.86 -14.20
CA ALA A 301 19.23 1.58 -14.37
C ALA A 301 19.78 1.04 -13.06
N LEU A 302 20.48 1.88 -12.28
CA LEU A 302 20.99 1.51 -10.95
C LEU A 302 19.87 1.12 -9.98
N ASN A 303 18.86 1.98 -9.84
CA ASN A 303 17.82 1.80 -8.84
C ASN A 303 16.93 0.58 -9.17
N LEU A 304 16.56 0.40 -10.45
CA LEU A 304 15.73 -0.74 -10.88
C LEU A 304 16.53 -2.05 -10.89
N ALA A 305 17.80 -2.04 -11.29
CA ALA A 305 18.65 -3.23 -11.15
C ALA A 305 18.78 -3.64 -9.68
N PHE A 306 18.91 -2.68 -8.77
CA PHE A 306 18.94 -2.97 -7.34
C PHE A 306 17.63 -3.57 -6.80
N ALA A 307 16.48 -3.07 -7.26
CA ALA A 307 15.19 -3.64 -6.93
C ALA A 307 15.06 -5.09 -7.44
N ASP A 308 15.49 -5.33 -8.69
CA ASP A 308 15.45 -6.65 -9.31
C ASP A 308 16.48 -7.63 -8.69
N MET A 309 17.64 -7.15 -8.19
CA MET A 309 18.56 -8.01 -7.42
C MET A 309 17.92 -8.50 -6.11
N LYS A 310 17.18 -7.63 -5.41
CA LYS A 310 16.43 -8.04 -4.20
C LYS A 310 15.39 -9.09 -4.56
N GLU A 311 14.65 -8.90 -5.65
CA GLU A 311 13.66 -9.86 -6.11
C GLU A 311 14.29 -11.20 -6.55
N GLU A 312 15.41 -11.19 -7.29
CA GLU A 312 16.14 -12.40 -7.65
C GLU A 312 16.63 -13.16 -6.41
N THR A 313 17.03 -12.45 -5.35
CA THR A 313 17.38 -13.06 -4.06
C THR A 313 16.20 -13.82 -3.45
N LEU A 314 15.01 -13.21 -3.46
CA LEU A 314 13.79 -13.84 -2.94
C LEU A 314 13.43 -15.08 -3.75
N ILE A 315 13.58 -15.04 -5.09
CA ILE A 315 13.37 -16.19 -5.97
C ILE A 315 14.37 -17.30 -5.66
N GLN A 316 15.66 -16.99 -5.59
CA GLN A 316 16.71 -17.99 -5.34
C GLN A 316 16.55 -18.68 -3.98
N ARG A 317 16.07 -17.95 -2.98
CA ARG A 317 15.75 -18.49 -1.65
C ARG A 317 14.38 -19.16 -1.55
N LYS A 318 13.63 -19.28 -2.66
CA LYS A 318 12.29 -19.90 -2.72
C LYS A 318 11.28 -19.24 -1.79
N LEU A 319 11.39 -17.93 -1.59
CA LEU A 319 10.46 -17.11 -0.80
C LEU A 319 9.29 -16.58 -1.64
N VAL A 320 9.27 -16.93 -2.92
CA VAL A 320 8.16 -16.74 -3.87
C VAL A 320 7.95 -18.02 -4.66
N SER A 321 6.72 -18.25 -5.10
CA SER A 321 6.35 -19.38 -5.94
C SER A 321 6.99 -19.29 -7.33
N GLU A 322 7.15 -20.42 -8.01
CA GLU A 322 7.66 -20.46 -9.38
C GLU A 322 6.78 -19.65 -10.34
N SER A 323 5.47 -19.67 -10.14
CA SER A 323 4.52 -18.88 -10.95
C SER A 323 4.71 -17.38 -10.75
N MET A 324 4.96 -16.94 -9.51
CA MET A 324 5.25 -15.52 -9.24
C MET A 324 6.63 -15.13 -9.79
N ALA A 325 7.64 -15.98 -9.62
CA ALA A 325 8.98 -15.74 -10.17
C ALA A 325 8.96 -15.57 -11.70
N LEU A 326 8.15 -16.38 -12.40
CA LEU A 326 7.95 -16.25 -13.84
C LEU A 326 7.28 -14.92 -14.20
N LEU A 327 6.21 -14.54 -13.51
CA LEU A 327 5.53 -13.26 -13.72
C LEU A 327 6.50 -12.10 -13.56
N LEU A 328 7.21 -12.01 -12.43
CA LEU A 328 8.12 -10.90 -12.12
C LEU A 328 9.25 -10.77 -13.15
N ARG A 329 9.88 -11.89 -13.53
CA ARG A 329 10.91 -11.91 -14.58
C ARG A 329 10.37 -11.49 -15.94
N SER A 330 9.18 -11.98 -16.31
CA SER A 330 8.56 -11.66 -17.60
C SER A 330 8.10 -10.20 -17.69
N SER A 331 7.77 -9.56 -16.56
CA SER A 331 7.30 -8.18 -16.53
C SER A 331 8.41 -7.14 -16.59
N ARG A 332 9.66 -7.48 -16.27
CA ARG A 332 10.78 -6.50 -16.15
C ARG A 332 10.92 -5.58 -17.34
N ALA A 333 10.95 -6.14 -18.55
CA ALA A 333 11.14 -5.36 -19.77
C ALA A 333 10.03 -4.29 -19.94
N GLN A 334 8.78 -4.64 -19.60
CA GLN A 334 7.69 -3.69 -19.66
C GLN A 334 7.79 -2.64 -18.54
N GLY A 335 8.14 -3.05 -17.32
CA GLY A 335 8.40 -2.11 -16.22
C GLY A 335 9.51 -1.10 -16.53
N HIS A 336 10.62 -1.56 -17.12
CA HIS A 336 11.69 -0.68 -17.60
C HIS A 336 11.20 0.29 -18.67
N SER A 337 10.39 -0.19 -19.61
CA SER A 337 9.78 0.65 -20.65
C SER A 337 8.91 1.75 -20.03
N VAL A 338 8.12 1.45 -19.00
CA VAL A 338 7.29 2.46 -18.32
C VAL A 338 8.15 3.51 -17.63
N ALA A 339 9.23 3.10 -16.95
CA ALA A 339 10.15 4.03 -16.28
C ALA A 339 10.87 4.95 -17.28
N LEU A 340 11.29 4.42 -18.42
CA LEU A 340 11.94 5.22 -19.47
C LEU A 340 10.95 6.13 -20.20
N GLU A 341 9.70 5.70 -20.41
CA GLU A 341 8.63 6.55 -20.94
C GLU A 341 8.34 7.75 -20.02
N ALA A 342 8.44 7.56 -18.69
CA ALA A 342 8.31 8.64 -17.72
C ALA A 342 9.40 9.73 -17.88
N VAL A 343 10.64 9.32 -18.19
CA VAL A 343 11.73 10.25 -18.54
C VAL A 343 11.38 11.00 -19.83
N GLY A 344 10.93 10.30 -20.87
CA GLY A 344 10.50 10.90 -22.14
C GLY A 344 9.44 11.97 -21.93
N LYS A 345 8.38 11.67 -21.18
CA LYS A 345 7.31 12.62 -20.83
C LYS A 345 7.79 13.83 -20.04
N TYR A 346 8.85 13.69 -19.25
CA TYR A 346 9.45 14.84 -18.58
C TYR A 346 10.23 15.71 -19.57
N LEU A 347 11.03 15.10 -20.45
CA LEU A 347 11.79 15.81 -21.48
C LEU A 347 10.87 16.56 -22.46
N ASP A 348 9.80 15.92 -22.95
CA ASP A 348 8.81 16.54 -23.84
C ASP A 348 8.17 17.79 -23.19
N ARG A 349 7.85 17.72 -21.89
CA ARG A 349 7.30 18.86 -21.15
C ARG A 349 8.29 20.02 -21.02
N LEU A 350 9.59 19.74 -20.90
CA LEU A 350 10.60 20.79 -20.87
C LEU A 350 10.71 21.48 -22.23
N GLU A 351 10.68 20.72 -23.33
CA GLU A 351 10.71 21.25 -24.70
C GLU A 351 9.48 22.15 -24.97
N ASP A 352 8.29 21.71 -24.59
CA ASP A 352 7.03 22.48 -24.76
C ASP A 352 6.98 23.74 -23.89
N SER A 353 7.60 23.72 -22.71
CA SER A 353 7.56 24.84 -21.76
C SER A 353 8.37 26.06 -22.19
N GLY A 354 9.16 25.96 -23.27
CA GLY A 354 9.96 27.07 -23.77
C GLY A 354 10.99 27.57 -22.74
N ALA A 355 11.39 26.74 -21.78
CA ALA A 355 12.49 26.99 -20.84
C ALA A 355 13.87 26.98 -21.55
N SER A 356 13.94 27.62 -22.72
CA SER A 356 15.14 27.94 -23.46
C SER A 356 15.81 29.15 -22.80
N SER A 357 16.34 28.96 -21.60
CA SER A 357 17.59 29.64 -21.26
C SER A 357 18.64 29.10 -22.24
N GLU A 358 19.38 29.95 -22.94
CA GLU A 358 20.44 29.59 -23.89
C GLU A 358 21.57 28.70 -23.30
N LEU A 359 21.47 28.29 -22.03
CA LEU A 359 22.38 27.36 -21.35
C LEU A 359 21.82 25.96 -21.05
N GLU A 360 20.52 25.67 -21.23
CA GLU A 360 19.92 24.40 -20.75
C GLU A 360 18.82 23.86 -21.68
N CYS A 361 19.10 23.62 -22.97
CA CYS A 361 18.18 22.83 -23.81
C CYS A 361 18.35 21.33 -23.49
N PRO A 362 17.30 20.58 -23.08
CA PRO A 362 17.38 19.15 -22.82
C PRO A 362 17.25 18.30 -24.11
N SER A 363 17.92 18.70 -25.20
CA SER A 363 17.62 18.20 -26.56
C SER A 363 18.29 16.86 -26.89
N GLY A 364 17.98 15.83 -26.10
CA GLY A 364 18.30 14.45 -26.45
C GLY A 364 17.14 13.57 -26.04
N ALA A 365 16.58 12.83 -27.00
CA ALA A 365 15.63 11.76 -26.72
C ALA A 365 16.17 10.79 -25.66
N VAL A 366 15.28 10.02 -25.04
CA VAL A 366 15.68 8.98 -24.07
C VAL A 366 16.66 8.02 -24.73
N ASP A 367 17.80 7.79 -24.06
CA ASP A 367 18.80 6.83 -24.52
C ASP A 367 18.63 5.49 -23.80
N TYR A 368 17.94 4.58 -24.48
CA TYR A 368 17.67 3.24 -23.99
C TYR A 368 18.95 2.41 -23.82
N ASP A 369 20.00 2.68 -24.61
CA ASP A 369 21.25 1.93 -24.54
C ASP A 369 21.99 2.24 -23.24
N ILE A 370 22.00 3.50 -22.78
CA ILE A 370 22.54 3.86 -21.46
C ILE A 370 21.87 3.05 -20.36
N PHE A 371 20.53 3.01 -20.35
CA PHE A 371 19.79 2.25 -19.35
C PHE A 371 20.14 0.75 -19.41
N HIS A 372 20.00 0.15 -20.59
CA HIS A 372 20.18 -1.30 -20.76
C HIS A 372 21.62 -1.74 -20.49
N GLY A 373 22.62 -0.96 -20.93
CA GLY A 373 24.02 -1.30 -20.73
C GLY A 373 24.42 -1.30 -19.25
N ILE A 374 23.98 -0.30 -18.48
CA ILE A 374 24.22 -0.22 -17.04
C ILE A 374 23.46 -1.35 -16.32
N TYR A 375 22.17 -1.53 -16.63
CA TYR A 375 21.32 -2.54 -15.99
C TYR A 375 21.87 -3.96 -16.20
N GLU A 376 22.22 -4.32 -17.44
CA GLU A 376 22.75 -5.65 -17.76
C GLU A 376 24.13 -5.88 -17.13
N ALA A 377 24.98 -4.86 -17.04
CA ALA A 377 26.27 -4.96 -16.36
C ALA A 377 26.08 -5.30 -14.87
N ILE A 378 25.14 -4.64 -14.20
CA ILE A 378 24.82 -4.90 -12.78
C ILE A 378 24.28 -6.31 -12.61
N LEU A 379 23.23 -6.69 -13.34
CA LEU A 379 22.62 -8.02 -13.17
C LEU A 379 23.57 -9.16 -13.58
N SER A 380 24.42 -8.95 -14.58
CA SER A 380 25.44 -9.92 -14.95
C SER A 380 26.49 -10.06 -13.85
N ALA A 381 27.00 -8.95 -13.30
CA ALA A 381 27.94 -8.98 -12.18
C ALA A 381 27.32 -9.69 -10.96
N TYR A 382 26.08 -9.36 -10.61
CA TYR A 382 25.34 -9.98 -9.51
C TYR A 382 25.19 -11.50 -9.66
N ARG A 383 24.88 -11.97 -10.87
CA ARG A 383 24.79 -13.42 -11.15
C ARG A 383 26.16 -14.11 -11.08
N GLN A 384 27.21 -13.44 -11.54
CA GLN A 384 28.57 -14.00 -11.60
C GLN A 384 29.26 -14.03 -10.24
N ASN A 385 29.02 -13.02 -9.40
CA ASN A 385 29.67 -12.87 -8.10
C ASN A 385 28.93 -13.61 -6.96
N GLY A 386 27.91 -14.41 -7.28
CA GLY A 386 27.18 -15.22 -6.31
C GLY A 386 26.17 -14.44 -5.47
N GLY A 387 25.69 -13.29 -5.95
CA GLY A 387 24.67 -12.49 -5.30
C GLY A 387 25.20 -11.35 -4.41
N ASP A 388 26.41 -10.86 -4.68
CA ASP A 388 26.98 -9.68 -4.01
C ASP A 388 26.47 -8.40 -4.69
N ALA A 389 25.39 -7.83 -4.13
CA ALA A 389 24.79 -6.61 -4.65
C ALA A 389 25.69 -5.37 -4.54
N PRO A 390 26.42 -5.11 -3.43
CA PRO A 390 27.40 -4.02 -3.39
C PRO A 390 28.41 -4.06 -4.53
N GLU A 391 29.01 -5.22 -4.80
CA GLU A 391 29.98 -5.35 -5.90
C GLU A 391 29.31 -5.19 -7.27
N ALA A 392 28.09 -5.70 -7.44
CA ALA A 392 27.33 -5.51 -8.68
C ALA A 392 27.00 -4.02 -8.95
N ILE A 393 26.66 -3.26 -7.91
CA ILE A 393 26.46 -1.80 -8.02
C ILE A 393 27.76 -1.09 -8.38
N ARG A 394 28.90 -1.52 -7.83
CA ARG A 394 30.22 -0.97 -8.18
C ARG A 394 30.50 -1.10 -9.67
N VAL A 395 30.24 -2.28 -10.25
CA VAL A 395 30.34 -2.51 -11.70
C VAL A 395 29.36 -1.62 -12.49
N GLY A 396 28.13 -1.44 -12.00
CA GLY A 396 27.15 -0.54 -12.59
C GLY A 396 27.59 0.93 -12.63
N VAL A 397 28.26 1.39 -11.58
CA VAL A 397 28.80 2.76 -11.50
C VAL A 397 29.92 2.96 -12.53
N GLU A 398 30.87 2.03 -12.62
CA GLU A 398 31.94 2.09 -13.63
C GLU A 398 31.38 2.10 -15.05
N GLN A 399 30.40 1.23 -15.33
CA GLN A 399 29.72 1.20 -16.62
C GLN A 399 28.94 2.51 -16.88
N GLY A 400 28.28 3.03 -15.85
CA GLY A 400 27.52 4.28 -15.92
C GLY A 400 28.40 5.47 -16.27
N GLU A 401 29.55 5.62 -15.62
CA GLU A 401 30.52 6.67 -15.90
C GLU A 401 30.98 6.64 -17.36
N ILE A 402 31.33 5.46 -17.87
CA ILE A 402 31.74 5.26 -19.26
C ILE A 402 30.61 5.66 -20.23
N MET A 403 29.41 5.13 -20.01
CA MET A 403 28.29 5.30 -20.95
C MET A 403 27.78 6.74 -20.96
N THR A 404 27.61 7.38 -19.80
CA THR A 404 27.12 8.77 -19.76
C THR A 404 28.15 9.74 -20.31
N THR A 405 29.45 9.50 -20.06
CA THR A 405 30.53 10.31 -20.64
C THR A 405 30.53 10.21 -22.17
N GLN A 406 30.45 8.98 -22.70
CA GLN A 406 30.40 8.77 -24.15
C GLN A 406 29.14 9.36 -24.78
N ALA A 407 27.98 9.23 -24.12
CA ALA A 407 26.74 9.81 -24.59
C ALA A 407 26.79 11.34 -24.62
N TYR A 408 27.39 11.97 -23.62
CA TYR A 408 27.60 13.43 -23.60
C TYR A 408 28.58 13.90 -24.68
N VAL A 409 29.65 13.14 -24.95
CA VAL A 409 30.57 13.43 -26.08
C VAL A 409 29.82 13.37 -27.41
N ASN A 410 28.94 12.39 -27.59
CA ASN A 410 28.16 12.20 -28.82
C ASN A 410 27.05 13.25 -28.97
N ASN A 411 26.43 13.67 -27.87
CA ASN A 411 25.39 14.69 -27.84
C ASN A 411 25.59 15.68 -26.67
N PRO A 412 26.46 16.70 -26.85
CA PRO A 412 26.74 17.68 -25.80
C PRO A 412 25.54 18.55 -25.40
N LYS A 413 24.47 18.53 -26.19
CA LYS A 413 23.22 19.23 -25.86
C LYS A 413 22.41 18.50 -24.81
N ALA A 414 22.63 17.20 -24.59
CA ALA A 414 21.97 16.46 -23.52
C ALA A 414 22.66 16.72 -22.17
N VAL A 415 22.44 17.91 -21.60
CA VAL A 415 23.10 18.39 -20.37
C VAL A 415 22.95 17.43 -19.18
N ARG A 416 21.88 16.63 -19.16
CA ARG A 416 21.64 15.60 -18.13
C ARG A 416 22.75 14.54 -18.02
N TRP A 417 23.52 14.31 -19.08
CA TRP A 417 24.67 13.38 -19.09
C TRP A 417 26.02 14.09 -18.87
N GLY A 418 26.04 15.42 -18.84
CA GLY A 418 27.24 16.23 -18.64
C GLY A 418 27.57 16.47 -17.17
N ALA A 419 27.89 17.70 -16.81
CA ALA A 419 28.37 18.08 -15.48
C ALA A 419 27.52 17.59 -14.28
N PRO A 420 26.17 17.56 -14.33
CA PRO A 420 25.37 16.99 -13.24
C PRO A 420 25.63 15.50 -13.00
N MET A 421 25.85 14.74 -14.08
CA MET A 421 26.10 13.30 -14.01
C MET A 421 27.55 12.99 -13.62
N GLU A 422 28.51 13.72 -14.18
CA GLU A 422 29.91 13.66 -13.75
C GLU A 422 30.03 13.87 -12.23
N ARG A 423 29.37 14.91 -11.71
CA ARG A 423 29.32 15.18 -10.28
C ARG A 423 28.62 14.05 -9.50
N TYR A 424 27.58 13.43 -10.05
CA TYR A 424 26.90 12.30 -9.40
C TYR A 424 27.86 11.13 -9.22
N TRP A 425 28.65 10.80 -10.24
CA TRP A 425 29.66 9.73 -10.18
C TRP A 425 30.80 10.06 -9.21
N GLU A 426 31.38 11.27 -9.28
CA GLU A 426 32.46 11.72 -8.38
C GLU A 426 32.05 11.66 -6.91
N THR A 427 30.79 11.99 -6.61
CA THR A 427 30.27 12.02 -5.23
C THR A 427 29.65 10.70 -4.80
N PHE A 428 29.57 9.69 -5.67
CA PHE A 428 28.87 8.43 -5.39
C PHE A 428 29.41 7.71 -4.16
N TYR A 429 30.73 7.72 -3.98
CA TYR A 429 31.43 7.11 -2.84
C TYR A 429 31.73 8.11 -1.71
N THR A 430 31.48 9.40 -1.91
CA THR A 430 31.86 10.46 -0.99
C THR A 430 30.73 10.78 -0.02
N ALA A 431 30.98 10.67 1.28
CA ALA A 431 29.98 11.07 2.29
C ALA A 431 29.81 12.60 2.31
N PRO A 432 28.59 13.13 2.45
CA PRO A 432 28.35 14.56 2.61
C PRO A 432 29.10 15.12 3.82
N ASP A 433 29.69 16.32 3.70
CA ASP A 433 30.38 16.98 4.81
C ASP A 433 29.36 17.33 5.92
N PRO A 434 29.46 16.74 7.12
CA PRO A 434 28.51 17.00 8.21
C PRO A 434 28.51 18.47 8.66
N ARG A 435 29.56 19.24 8.36
CA ARG A 435 29.63 20.68 8.65
C ARG A 435 28.76 21.52 7.71
N LYS A 436 28.41 20.99 6.54
CA LYS A 436 27.56 21.66 5.54
C LYS A 436 26.08 21.31 5.69
N GLN A 437 25.74 20.37 6.57
CA GLN A 437 24.35 20.04 6.88
C GLN A 437 23.64 21.19 7.60
N THR A 438 22.45 21.51 7.13
CA THR A 438 21.53 22.42 7.79
C THR A 438 21.12 21.87 9.17
N ARG A 439 20.64 22.75 10.04
CA ARG A 439 20.14 22.37 11.36
C ARG A 439 18.95 21.40 11.25
N SER A 440 18.06 21.64 10.29
CA SER A 440 16.89 20.80 10.00
C SER A 440 17.28 19.40 9.53
N GLU A 441 18.30 19.26 8.67
CA GLU A 441 18.79 17.95 8.24
C GLU A 441 19.34 17.16 9.43
N ARG A 442 20.12 17.81 10.31
CA ARG A 442 20.63 17.16 11.54
C ARG A 442 19.51 16.73 12.48
N GLU A 443 18.46 17.53 12.64
CA GLU A 443 17.28 17.17 13.45
C GLU A 443 16.52 15.98 12.83
N ILE A 444 16.34 15.95 11.50
CA ILE A 444 15.74 14.81 10.78
C ILE A 444 16.58 13.54 10.96
N GLU A 445 17.90 13.64 10.86
CA GLU A 445 18.81 12.50 11.03
C GLU A 445 18.78 11.93 12.45
N GLN A 446 18.70 12.80 13.47
CA GLN A 446 18.53 12.37 14.85
C GLN A 446 17.19 11.63 15.05
N LEU A 447 16.11 12.11 14.44
CA LEU A 447 14.81 11.45 14.49
C LEU A 447 14.83 10.10 13.78
N LEU A 448 15.47 10.01 12.61
CA LEU A 448 15.63 8.76 11.87
C LEU A 448 16.44 7.72 12.67
N ALA A 449 17.54 8.15 13.30
CA ALA A 449 18.34 7.28 14.15
C ALA A 449 17.56 6.76 15.38
N GLN A 450 16.72 7.61 15.99
CA GLN A 450 15.86 7.22 17.13
C GLN A 450 14.84 6.13 16.76
N ILE A 451 14.38 6.09 15.51
CA ILE A 451 13.47 5.04 15.02
C ILE A 451 14.20 3.88 14.33
N GLY A 452 15.53 3.78 14.51
CA GLY A 452 16.36 2.70 13.96
C GLY A 452 16.51 2.75 12.43
N ARG A 453 16.26 3.90 11.81
CA ARG A 453 16.49 4.13 10.36
C ARG A 453 17.87 4.75 10.16
N SER A 454 18.61 4.26 9.16
CA SER A 454 19.91 4.83 8.80
C SER A 454 19.76 6.27 8.27
N PRO A 455 20.54 7.24 8.75
CA PRO A 455 20.60 8.60 8.22
C PRO A 455 21.00 8.59 6.73
N ARG A 456 20.06 8.77 5.80
CA ARG A 456 20.36 8.70 4.35
C ARG A 456 21.17 9.91 3.86
N SER A 457 21.05 11.05 4.53
CA SER A 457 21.67 12.34 4.16
C SER A 457 23.10 12.55 4.70
N SER A 458 23.60 11.68 5.57
CA SER A 458 25.00 11.69 6.04
C SER A 458 25.87 10.60 5.41
N ASN A 459 25.26 9.74 4.60
CA ASN A 459 25.92 8.65 3.91
C ASN A 459 26.20 9.02 2.46
N SER A 460 27.25 8.43 1.88
CA SER A 460 27.41 8.42 0.42
C SER A 460 26.29 7.62 -0.25
N THR A 461 26.06 7.86 -1.54
CA THR A 461 25.09 7.10 -2.33
C THR A 461 25.39 5.60 -2.25
N HIS A 462 26.66 5.21 -2.40
CA HIS A 462 27.11 3.83 -2.24
C HIS A 462 26.76 3.23 -0.87
N GLN A 463 27.01 3.97 0.22
CA GLN A 463 26.72 3.47 1.56
C GLN A 463 25.21 3.31 1.79
N ASN A 464 24.38 4.13 1.15
CA ASN A 464 22.93 3.95 1.18
C ASN A 464 22.48 2.63 0.52
N TYR A 465 23.08 2.25 -0.61
CA TYR A 465 22.86 0.94 -1.22
C TYR A 465 23.25 -0.22 -0.31
N ILE A 466 24.43 -0.15 0.31
CA ILE A 466 24.89 -1.17 1.25
C ILE A 466 23.93 -1.30 2.44
N ASN A 467 23.55 -0.19 3.05
CA ASN A 467 22.68 -0.19 4.22
C ASN A 467 21.29 -0.76 3.88
N ASP A 468 20.75 -0.41 2.72
CA ASP A 468 19.46 -0.93 2.26
C ASP A 468 19.54 -2.43 1.93
N TRP A 469 20.64 -2.88 1.31
CA TRP A 469 20.88 -4.30 1.07
C TRP A 469 20.98 -5.11 2.38
N GLN A 470 21.77 -4.63 3.34
CA GLN A 470 21.89 -5.26 4.66
C GLN A 470 20.57 -5.29 5.41
N THR A 471 19.78 -4.21 5.34
CA THR A 471 18.45 -4.14 5.93
C THR A 471 17.51 -5.17 5.28
N PHE A 472 17.55 -5.29 3.95
CA PHE A 472 16.80 -6.28 3.20
C PHE A 472 17.16 -7.71 3.62
N LEU A 473 18.45 -8.06 3.65
CA LEU A 473 18.90 -9.38 4.09
C LEU A 473 18.47 -9.68 5.54
N THR A 474 18.65 -8.73 6.45
CA THR A 474 18.27 -8.88 7.86
C THR A 474 16.77 -9.11 8.02
N ASN A 475 15.94 -8.36 7.30
CA ASN A 475 14.48 -8.52 7.37
C ASN A 475 14.03 -9.85 6.78
N MET A 476 14.68 -10.30 5.71
CA MET A 476 14.44 -11.61 5.11
C MET A 476 14.82 -12.75 6.07
N ASP A 477 15.98 -12.68 6.72
CA ASP A 477 16.42 -13.72 7.66
C ASP A 477 15.51 -13.77 8.90
N LYS A 478 15.02 -12.62 9.38
CA LYS A 478 13.99 -12.56 10.43
C LYS A 478 12.70 -13.25 10.01
N ARG A 479 12.25 -13.03 8.77
CA ARG A 479 11.05 -13.70 8.22
C ARG A 479 11.27 -15.21 8.12
N ALA A 480 12.44 -15.67 7.67
CA ALA A 480 12.78 -17.09 7.61
C ALA A 480 12.80 -17.75 9.00
N ALA A 481 13.37 -17.09 10.01
CA ALA A 481 13.41 -17.61 11.39
C ALA A 481 12.01 -17.74 12.02
N VAL A 482 11.07 -16.85 11.70
CA VAL A 482 9.67 -16.95 12.14
C VAL A 482 8.96 -18.14 11.45
N LEU A 483 9.35 -18.46 10.22
CA LEU A 483 8.79 -19.59 9.47
C LEU A 483 9.34 -20.96 9.92
N GLU A 484 10.52 -21.02 10.54
CA GLU A 484 11.08 -22.27 11.10
C GLU A 484 10.55 -22.59 12.52
N GLN A 485 9.89 -21.65 13.18
CA GLN A 485 9.35 -21.79 14.54
C GLN A 485 7.86 -22.15 14.60
N HIS A 486 7.21 -22.33 13.44
CA HIS A 486 5.80 -22.70 13.28
C HIS A 486 5.65 -23.83 12.25
#